data_AF-A0A1Y5FBM4-F1
#
_entry.id   AF-A0A1Y5FBM4-F1
#
_cell.length_a   1.000
_cell.length_b   1.000
_cell.length_c   1.000
_cell.angle_alpha   90.00
_cell.angle_beta   90.00
_cell.angle_gamma   90.00
#
_symmetry.space_group_name_H-M   'P 1'
#
loop_
_entity.id
_entity.type
_entity.pdbx_description
1 polymer ?
#
loop_
_entity_poly.entity_id
_entity_poly.type
_entity_poly.pdbx_seq_one_letter_code
_entity_poly.pdbx_strand_id
1 'polypeptide(L)'
;MFLRKILLLLVLLSSLSIQAGGGKLIDFLINDSGVAEMLTKNGIDAVAIPRVKRYVRNSLVALNFKNKAPTKREIQNILKNLGGSSKDIKVRKSLEVLLDKPADKVKKADVVNAINSLIYLANRHGNRGSTVLACAQCVSDVLSKNGFKFTLEEINNTSAKKVLDKILPRKPRELTNFINTKMSKNKFGDLSRVDPRMLRPEEERSLGLFLGLSEAGSKKQRELIDAIREYSTDANGTTQLIDSRNPHTFWKLFSEDMDDDVLEGWTKIIKEASAEASEKTDKQDAFYAALKKRAGDDPYMNEQLEFLKKKNCFFK
;
A
#
# COMPACT_ATOMS: atom_id res chain seq x y z
N MET A 1 -22.18 -26.25 54.94
CA MET A 1 -21.73 -26.31 53.52
C MET A 1 -22.08 -25.06 52.70
N PHE A 2 -23.03 -24.21 53.11
CA PHE A 2 -23.40 -22.99 52.37
C PHE A 2 -22.34 -21.87 52.42
N LEU A 3 -21.67 -21.65 53.57
CA LEU A 3 -20.63 -20.61 53.70
C LEU A 3 -19.40 -20.85 52.81
N ARG A 4 -19.00 -22.12 52.58
CA ARG A 4 -17.86 -22.47 51.73
C ARG A 4 -18.13 -22.19 50.24
N LYS A 5 -19.39 -22.27 49.80
CA LYS A 5 -19.79 -21.97 48.41
C LYS A 5 -19.86 -20.46 48.15
N ILE A 6 -20.21 -19.65 49.15
CA ILE A 6 -20.23 -18.19 49.04
C ILE A 6 -18.81 -17.62 49.02
N LEU A 7 -17.87 -18.20 49.79
CA LEU A 7 -16.47 -17.77 49.79
C LEU A 7 -15.76 -18.04 48.43
N LEU A 8 -16.09 -19.16 47.77
CA LEU A 8 -15.59 -19.48 46.42
C LEU A 8 -16.17 -18.55 45.34
N LEU A 9 -17.41 -18.09 45.49
CA LEU A 9 -18.00 -17.11 44.57
C LEU A 9 -17.37 -15.71 44.74
N LEU A 10 -17.02 -15.29 45.96
CA LEU A 10 -16.36 -14.01 46.20
C LEU A 10 -14.91 -13.96 45.68
N VAL A 11 -14.20 -15.10 45.65
CA VAL A 11 -12.83 -15.21 45.10
C VAL A 11 -12.84 -15.25 43.56
N LEU A 12 -13.91 -15.75 42.94
CA LEU A 12 -14.11 -15.69 41.48
C LEU A 12 -14.60 -14.33 40.99
N LEU A 13 -15.23 -13.52 41.85
CA LEU A 13 -15.65 -12.15 41.51
C LEU A 13 -14.55 -11.10 41.71
N SER A 14 -13.52 -11.39 42.51
CA SER A 14 -12.36 -10.50 42.72
C SER A 14 -11.23 -10.68 41.70
N SER A 15 -11.33 -11.64 40.77
CA SER A 15 -10.37 -11.84 39.67
C SER A 15 -10.80 -11.21 38.34
N LEU A 16 -11.97 -10.56 38.28
CA LEU A 16 -12.40 -9.70 37.17
C LEU A 16 -12.37 -8.22 37.55
N SER A 17 -11.43 -7.79 38.40
CA SER A 17 -10.89 -6.45 38.23
C SER A 17 -10.04 -6.48 36.95
N ILE A 18 -10.70 -6.35 35.79
CA ILE A 18 -10.05 -5.80 34.61
C ILE A 18 -9.40 -4.52 35.12
N GLN A 19 -8.08 -4.56 35.26
CA GLN A 19 -7.32 -3.34 35.40
C GLN A 19 -7.67 -2.53 34.15
N ALA A 20 -8.57 -1.56 34.32
CA ALA A 20 -8.66 -0.38 33.50
C ALA A 20 -7.35 0.41 33.68
N GLY A 21 -6.24 -0.23 33.38
CA GLY A 21 -4.91 0.34 33.37
C GLY A 21 -4.83 1.18 32.11
N GLY A 22 -4.78 2.49 32.30
CA GLY A 22 -4.59 3.47 31.24
C GLY A 22 -3.32 3.21 30.45
N GLY A 23 -3.41 2.34 29.45
CA GLY A 23 -2.42 2.16 28.42
C GLY A 23 -2.42 3.36 27.46
N LYS A 24 -1.31 3.54 26.76
CA LYS A 24 -1.22 4.49 25.63
C LYS A 24 -1.56 3.76 24.34
N LEU A 25 -1.90 4.49 23.28
CA LEU A 25 -2.25 3.89 21.98
C LEU A 25 -1.20 2.86 21.49
N ILE A 26 0.08 3.13 21.71
CA ILE A 26 1.16 2.20 21.36
C ILE A 26 1.01 0.82 22.00
N ASP A 27 0.50 0.73 23.23
CA ASP A 27 0.38 -0.54 23.97
C ASP A 27 -0.65 -1.47 23.30
N PHE A 28 -1.59 -0.90 22.56
CA PHE A 28 -2.58 -1.64 21.78
C PHE A 28 -2.07 -1.97 20.38
N LEU A 29 -1.32 -1.08 19.74
CA LEU A 29 -0.88 -1.28 18.35
C LEU A 29 0.23 -2.33 18.19
N ILE A 30 0.96 -2.67 19.26
CA ILE A 30 2.06 -3.65 19.20
C ILE A 30 1.60 -5.11 19.06
N ASN A 31 0.32 -5.42 19.29
CA ASN A 31 -0.19 -6.78 19.20
C ASN A 31 -1.59 -6.83 18.55
N ASP A 32 -1.90 -7.99 17.99
CA ASP A 32 -3.10 -8.23 17.19
C ASP A 32 -4.42 -8.05 17.96
N SER A 33 -4.45 -8.44 19.24
CA SER A 33 -5.62 -8.31 20.10
C SER A 33 -5.90 -6.86 20.49
N GLY A 34 -4.85 -6.10 20.81
CA GLY A 34 -4.96 -4.69 21.14
C GLY A 34 -5.39 -3.85 19.95
N VAL A 35 -4.91 -4.18 18.74
CA VAL A 35 -5.40 -3.55 17.50
C VAL A 35 -6.88 -3.82 17.31
N ALA A 36 -7.33 -5.07 17.47
CA ALA A 36 -8.76 -5.40 17.38
C ALA A 36 -9.61 -4.64 18.40
N GLU A 37 -9.15 -4.58 19.65
CA GLU A 37 -9.82 -3.83 20.72
C GLU A 37 -9.95 -2.35 20.36
N MET A 38 -8.86 -1.71 19.93
CA MET A 38 -8.90 -0.29 19.60
C MET A 38 -9.78 0.04 18.40
N LEU A 39 -9.78 -0.82 17.38
CA LEU A 39 -10.64 -0.67 16.21
C LEU A 39 -12.12 -0.84 16.58
N THR A 40 -12.45 -1.87 17.36
CA THR A 40 -13.82 -2.15 17.81
C THR A 40 -14.35 -1.02 18.69
N LYS A 41 -13.56 -0.60 19.70
CA LYS A 41 -13.90 0.51 20.61
C LYS A 41 -14.18 1.82 19.88
N ASN A 42 -13.58 2.02 18.71
CA ASN A 42 -13.73 3.23 17.91
C ASN A 42 -14.68 3.06 16.71
N GLY A 43 -15.52 2.02 16.70
CA GLY A 43 -16.56 1.86 15.68
C GLY A 43 -16.00 1.66 14.27
N ILE A 44 -14.94 0.86 14.15
CA ILE A 44 -14.49 0.32 12.86
C ILE A 44 -15.21 -0.99 12.60
N ASP A 45 -15.72 -1.16 11.39
CA ASP A 45 -16.48 -2.36 11.00
C ASP A 45 -15.69 -3.65 11.25
N ALA A 46 -16.36 -4.64 11.85
CA ALA A 46 -15.73 -5.92 12.21
C ALA A 46 -15.09 -6.63 11.01
N VAL A 47 -15.67 -6.49 9.83
CA VAL A 47 -15.15 -7.05 8.56
C VAL A 47 -13.80 -6.44 8.16
N ALA A 48 -13.52 -5.20 8.55
CA ALA A 48 -12.26 -4.53 8.24
C ALA A 48 -11.12 -4.90 9.22
N ILE A 49 -11.45 -5.31 10.45
CA ILE A 49 -10.50 -5.54 11.54
C ILE A 49 -9.37 -6.52 11.14
N PRO A 50 -9.65 -7.71 10.58
CA PRO A 50 -8.58 -8.65 10.22
C PRO A 50 -7.56 -8.07 9.24
N ARG A 51 -8.03 -7.28 8.25
CA ARG A 51 -7.15 -6.63 7.27
C ARG A 51 -6.29 -5.55 7.91
N VAL A 52 -6.89 -4.69 8.73
CA VAL A 52 -6.18 -3.61 9.41
C VAL A 52 -5.14 -4.14 10.39
N LYS A 53 -5.45 -5.22 11.13
CA LYS A 53 -4.47 -5.93 11.97
C LYS A 53 -3.24 -6.36 11.17
N ARG A 54 -3.46 -7.00 10.03
CA ARG A 54 -2.38 -7.42 9.12
C ARG A 54 -1.53 -6.23 8.68
N TYR A 55 -2.15 -5.10 8.31
CA TYR A 55 -1.44 -3.89 7.90
C TYR A 55 -0.58 -3.31 9.03
N VAL A 56 -1.09 -3.25 10.26
CA VAL A 56 -0.31 -2.79 11.44
C VAL A 56 0.87 -3.71 11.70
N ARG A 57 0.63 -5.03 11.78
CA ARG A 57 1.67 -6.03 12.01
C ARG A 57 2.78 -5.93 10.95
N ASN A 58 2.40 -5.87 9.68
CA ASN A 58 3.35 -5.81 8.56
C ASN A 58 4.15 -4.50 8.58
N SER A 59 3.51 -3.38 8.90
CA SER A 59 4.18 -2.08 9.04
C SER A 59 5.23 -2.10 10.16
N LEU A 60 4.85 -2.64 11.32
CA LEU A 60 5.73 -2.74 12.48
C LEU A 60 6.94 -3.64 12.22
N VAL A 61 6.71 -4.81 11.60
CA VAL A 61 7.80 -5.73 11.23
C VAL A 61 8.73 -5.09 10.19
N ALA A 62 8.18 -4.40 9.19
CA ALA A 62 8.98 -3.69 8.19
C ALA A 62 9.87 -2.61 8.81
N LEU A 63 9.36 -1.91 9.83
CA LEU A 63 10.10 -0.88 10.57
C LEU A 63 11.16 -1.44 11.54
N ASN A 64 11.04 -2.69 12.02
CA ASN A 64 11.91 -3.21 13.08
C ASN A 64 13.27 -3.76 12.60
N PHE A 65 13.53 -3.86 11.30
CA PHE A 65 14.77 -4.39 10.71
C PHE A 65 15.15 -5.85 11.12
N LYS A 66 14.50 -6.44 12.13
CA LYS A 66 14.78 -7.74 12.77
C LYS A 66 13.75 -8.83 12.46
N ASN A 67 12.87 -8.61 11.47
CA ASN A 67 11.84 -9.57 11.04
C ASN A 67 10.87 -10.05 12.15
N LYS A 68 10.71 -9.26 13.21
CA LYS A 68 9.76 -9.51 14.31
C LYS A 68 9.03 -8.24 14.69
N ALA A 69 7.88 -8.34 15.34
CA ALA A 69 7.20 -7.18 15.88
C ALA A 69 8.11 -6.47 16.92
N PRO A 70 8.32 -5.15 16.80
CA PRO A 70 9.10 -4.37 17.76
C PRO A 70 8.36 -4.23 19.09
N THR A 71 9.13 -4.17 20.18
CA THR A 71 8.62 -3.71 21.47
C THR A 71 8.29 -2.21 21.43
N LYS A 72 7.52 -1.72 22.43
CA LYS A 72 7.23 -0.29 22.61
C LYS A 72 8.48 0.60 22.54
N ARG A 73 9.54 0.22 23.26
CA ARG A 73 10.82 0.95 23.28
C ARG A 73 11.51 0.91 21.92
N GLU A 74 11.48 -0.22 21.23
CA GLU A 74 12.04 -0.34 19.89
C GLU A 74 11.30 0.56 18.91
N ILE A 75 9.95 0.61 18.92
CA ILE A 75 9.18 1.53 18.05
C ILE A 75 9.59 2.98 18.29
N GLN A 76 9.64 3.42 19.55
CA GLN A 76 10.02 4.78 19.89
C GLN A 76 11.44 5.12 19.40
N ASN A 77 12.39 4.20 19.56
CA ASN A 77 13.75 4.37 19.09
C ASN A 77 13.84 4.39 17.56
N ILE A 78 13.11 3.50 16.88
CA ILE A 78 13.01 3.48 15.41
C ILE A 78 12.51 4.84 14.93
N LEU A 79 11.35 5.30 15.44
CA LEU A 79 10.75 6.56 15.02
C LEU A 79 11.72 7.72 15.21
N LYS A 80 12.33 7.91 16.39
CA LYS A 80 13.29 8.99 16.66
C LYS A 80 14.44 9.04 15.64
N ASN A 81 14.91 7.87 15.20
CA ASN A 81 16.02 7.73 14.28
C ASN A 81 15.61 7.77 12.80
N LEU A 82 14.31 7.77 12.48
CA LEU A 82 13.83 7.97 11.11
C LEU A 82 14.10 9.42 10.68
N GLY A 83 15.08 9.62 9.81
CA GLY A 83 15.27 10.85 9.06
C GLY A 83 14.30 10.96 7.87
N GLY A 84 14.59 11.86 6.94
CA GLY A 84 13.86 11.97 5.68
C GLY A 84 13.48 13.40 5.33
N SER A 85 12.52 13.52 4.42
CA SER A 85 11.96 14.81 3.98
C SER A 85 11.15 15.49 5.09
N SER A 86 10.82 16.78 4.89
CA SER A 86 9.94 17.53 5.80
C SER A 86 8.59 16.83 6.03
N LYS A 87 8.01 16.20 4.99
CA LYS A 87 6.79 15.40 5.08
C LYS A 87 6.99 14.20 6.01
N ASP A 88 8.10 13.48 5.89
CA ASP A 88 8.39 12.29 6.71
C ASP A 88 8.57 12.69 8.18
N ILE A 89 9.29 13.77 8.45
CA ILE A 89 9.48 14.31 9.80
C ILE A 89 8.13 14.73 10.42
N LYS A 90 7.25 15.38 9.64
CA LYS A 90 5.91 15.77 10.09
C LYS A 90 5.04 14.55 10.43
N VAL A 91 5.01 13.54 9.56
CA VAL A 91 4.26 12.30 9.79
C VAL A 91 4.80 11.57 11.02
N ARG A 92 6.12 11.45 11.16
CA ARG A 92 6.79 10.86 12.33
C ARG A 92 6.38 11.57 13.62
N LYS A 93 6.55 12.89 13.71
CA LYS A 93 6.22 13.65 14.92
C LYS A 93 4.75 13.52 15.30
N SER A 94 3.86 13.57 14.30
CA SER A 94 2.42 13.34 14.53
C SER A 94 2.16 11.94 15.07
N LEU A 95 2.81 10.91 14.52
CA LEU A 95 2.67 9.55 15.00
C LEU A 95 3.19 9.39 16.43
N GLU A 96 4.33 9.97 16.78
CA GLU A 96 4.88 9.93 18.14
C GLU A 96 3.87 10.50 19.17
N VAL A 97 3.22 11.62 18.84
CA VAL A 97 2.18 12.21 19.69
C VAL A 97 0.96 11.30 19.82
N LEU A 98 0.50 10.69 18.72
CA LEU A 98 -0.65 9.79 18.74
C LEU A 98 -0.35 8.52 19.55
N LEU A 99 0.84 7.94 19.40
CA LEU A 99 1.28 6.75 20.11
C LEU A 99 1.39 6.96 21.62
N ASP A 100 1.70 8.19 22.05
CA ASP A 100 1.80 8.55 23.46
C ASP A 100 0.44 8.90 24.11
N LYS A 101 -0.61 9.03 23.30
CA LYS A 101 -1.94 9.42 23.76
C LYS A 101 -2.56 8.33 24.66
N PRO A 102 -3.11 8.70 25.84
CA PRO A 102 -3.86 7.77 26.68
C PRO A 102 -5.04 7.13 25.94
N ALA A 103 -5.21 5.82 26.05
CA ALA A 103 -6.17 5.03 25.26
C ALA A 103 -7.66 5.31 25.57
N ASP A 104 -7.94 5.93 26.72
CA ASP A 104 -9.24 6.49 27.08
C ASP A 104 -9.54 7.81 26.34
N LYS A 105 -8.51 8.55 25.94
CA LYS A 105 -8.60 9.81 25.18
C LYS A 105 -8.44 9.64 23.67
N VAL A 106 -8.14 8.43 23.21
CA VAL A 106 -8.01 8.08 21.79
C VAL A 106 -9.39 8.07 21.12
N LYS A 107 -9.51 8.80 20.02
CA LYS A 107 -10.69 8.83 19.14
C LYS A 107 -10.42 8.01 17.88
N LYS A 108 -11.48 7.68 17.13
CA LYS A 108 -11.41 6.99 15.83
C LYS A 108 -10.38 7.60 14.88
N ALA A 109 -10.40 8.92 14.74
CA ALA A 109 -9.46 9.63 13.88
C ALA A 109 -8.00 9.46 14.34
N ASP A 110 -7.72 9.37 15.64
CA ASP A 110 -6.37 9.17 16.16
C ASP A 110 -5.85 7.77 15.77
N VAL A 111 -6.69 6.73 15.94
CA VAL A 111 -6.36 5.34 15.56
C VAL A 111 -6.05 5.26 14.07
N VAL A 112 -6.96 5.78 13.24
CA VAL A 112 -6.84 5.75 11.77
C VAL A 112 -5.61 6.54 11.31
N ASN A 113 -5.34 7.71 11.88
CA ASN A 113 -4.17 8.52 11.54
C ASN A 113 -2.86 7.84 11.99
N ALA A 114 -2.84 7.18 13.14
CA ALA A 114 -1.67 6.43 13.59
C ALA A 114 -1.36 5.27 12.65
N ILE A 115 -2.39 4.50 12.24
CA ILE A 115 -2.22 3.37 11.33
C ILE A 115 -1.77 3.84 9.94
N ASN A 116 -2.41 4.87 9.38
CA ASN A 116 -1.99 5.45 8.10
C ASN A 116 -0.54 5.96 8.15
N SER A 117 -0.13 6.57 9.27
CA SER A 117 1.25 7.07 9.46
C SER A 117 2.25 5.92 9.59
N LEU A 118 1.89 4.83 10.28
CA LEU A 118 2.70 3.62 10.36
C LEU A 118 2.93 3.00 8.98
N ILE A 119 1.87 2.82 8.19
CA ILE A 119 1.96 2.27 6.83
C ILE A 119 2.83 3.17 5.95
N TYR A 120 2.63 4.49 6.00
CA TYR A 120 3.44 5.46 5.25
C TYR A 120 4.93 5.35 5.58
N LEU A 121 5.28 5.38 6.88
CA LEU A 121 6.68 5.34 7.31
C LEU A 121 7.31 3.97 7.04
N ALA A 122 6.58 2.88 7.24
CA ALA A 122 7.03 1.53 6.92
C ALA A 122 7.33 1.37 5.42
N ASN A 123 6.46 1.90 4.56
CA ASN A 123 6.65 1.85 3.12
C ASN A 123 7.86 2.71 2.66
N ARG A 124 8.09 3.88 3.27
CA ARG A 124 9.24 4.72 2.90
C ARG A 124 10.57 4.26 3.49
N HIS A 125 10.59 3.80 4.73
CA HIS A 125 11.82 3.61 5.51
C HIS A 125 12.06 2.19 6.00
N GLY A 126 11.10 1.28 5.83
CA GLY A 126 11.21 -0.08 6.34
C GLY A 126 12.34 -0.87 5.68
N ASN A 127 13.00 -1.74 6.44
CA ASN A 127 14.08 -2.61 5.96
C ASN A 127 13.61 -3.68 5.00
N ARG A 128 12.33 -4.02 5.07
CA ARG A 128 11.73 -4.98 4.15
C ARG A 128 11.61 -4.32 2.79
N GLY A 129 12.58 -4.66 1.96
CA GLY A 129 12.34 -4.97 0.57
C GLY A 129 11.62 -6.31 0.38
N SER A 130 11.00 -6.94 1.38
CA SER A 130 10.40 -8.28 1.18
C SER A 130 8.90 -8.16 1.26
N THR A 131 8.27 -8.42 0.12
CA THR A 131 6.85 -8.73 -0.06
C THR A 131 5.86 -7.58 0.13
N VAL A 132 6.03 -6.62 1.04
CA VAL A 132 4.89 -5.74 1.38
C VAL A 132 4.89 -4.36 0.71
N LEU A 133 3.94 -4.09 -0.19
CA LEU A 133 3.76 -2.79 -0.87
C LEU A 133 2.45 -2.09 -0.48
N ALA A 134 2.52 -0.78 -0.31
CA ALA A 134 1.35 0.03 0.02
C ALA A 134 0.57 0.42 -1.25
N CYS A 135 -0.72 0.09 -1.32
CA CYS A 135 -1.58 0.48 -2.42
C CYS A 135 -2.68 1.45 -1.96
N ALA A 136 -2.67 2.68 -2.47
CA ALA A 136 -3.69 3.67 -2.16
C ALA A 136 -5.01 3.43 -2.92
N GLN A 137 -4.92 2.82 -4.11
CA GLN A 137 -6.08 2.57 -4.98
C GLN A 137 -6.85 1.29 -4.58
N CYS A 138 -6.22 0.40 -3.82
CA CYS A 138 -6.77 -0.91 -3.44
C CYS A 138 -7.58 -0.87 -2.12
N VAL A 139 -7.79 0.32 -1.56
CA VAL A 139 -8.53 0.48 -0.31
C VAL A 139 -10.01 0.25 -0.58
N SER A 140 -10.58 -0.79 0.06
CA SER A 140 -12.01 -1.10 -0.07
C SER A 140 -12.89 0.07 0.40
N ASP A 141 -14.11 0.16 -0.11
CA ASP A 141 -15.07 1.22 0.29
C ASP A 141 -15.29 1.27 1.79
N VAL A 142 -15.33 0.10 2.44
CA VAL A 142 -15.43 -0.01 3.90
C VAL A 142 -14.22 0.64 4.58
N LEU A 143 -13.00 0.33 4.14
CA LEU A 143 -11.78 0.89 4.70
C LEU A 143 -11.67 2.40 4.42
N SER A 144 -12.03 2.83 3.21
CA SER A 144 -11.99 4.23 2.79
C SER A 144 -12.99 5.09 3.58
N LYS A 145 -14.23 4.60 3.78
CA LYS A 145 -15.25 5.24 4.64
C LYS A 145 -14.77 5.41 6.08
N ASN A 146 -13.93 4.48 6.55
CA ASN A 146 -13.32 4.53 7.87
C ASN A 146 -12.04 5.40 7.91
N GLY A 147 -11.62 6.00 6.80
CA GLY A 147 -10.50 6.94 6.71
C GLY A 147 -9.13 6.28 6.49
N PHE A 148 -9.08 4.97 6.25
CA PHE A 148 -7.84 4.31 5.82
C PHE A 148 -7.49 4.75 4.40
N LYS A 149 -6.20 5.02 4.17
CA LYS A 149 -5.71 5.61 2.91
C LYS A 149 -4.86 4.65 2.08
N PHE A 150 -4.48 3.52 2.68
CA PHE A 150 -3.57 2.56 2.07
C PHE A 150 -3.95 1.15 2.53
N THR A 151 -3.82 0.20 1.61
CA THR A 151 -3.64 -1.20 1.96
C THR A 151 -2.15 -1.51 1.99
N LEU A 152 -1.77 -2.64 2.60
CA LEU A 152 -0.39 -3.10 2.65
C LEU A 152 -0.40 -4.60 2.30
N GLU A 153 -0.02 -4.93 1.07
CA GLU A 153 -0.19 -6.26 0.45
C GLU A 153 1.12 -7.03 0.33
N GLU A 154 1.11 -8.32 0.66
CA GLU A 154 2.27 -9.20 0.58
C GLU A 154 2.39 -9.86 -0.81
N ILE A 155 3.52 -9.66 -1.47
CA ILE A 155 3.88 -10.17 -2.80
C ILE A 155 4.65 -11.47 -2.63
N ASN A 156 4.14 -12.57 -3.17
CA ASN A 156 4.81 -13.86 -3.08
C ASN A 156 5.65 -14.20 -4.30
N ASN A 157 5.42 -13.54 -5.44
CA ASN A 157 6.17 -13.71 -6.68
C ASN A 157 7.70 -13.63 -6.46
N THR A 158 8.42 -14.67 -6.87
CA THR A 158 9.87 -14.83 -6.64
C THR A 158 10.71 -13.72 -7.27
N SER A 159 10.36 -13.29 -8.49
CA SER A 159 11.09 -12.23 -9.19
C SER A 159 10.85 -10.87 -8.53
N ALA A 160 9.61 -10.57 -8.17
CA ALA A 160 9.27 -9.34 -7.46
C ALA A 160 9.94 -9.29 -6.08
N LYS A 161 9.92 -10.40 -5.33
CA LYS A 161 10.70 -10.56 -4.09
C LYS A 161 12.19 -10.27 -4.31
N LYS A 162 12.80 -10.88 -5.33
CA LYS A 162 14.21 -10.64 -5.65
C LYS A 162 14.50 -9.17 -5.92
N VAL A 163 13.64 -8.49 -6.70
CA VAL A 163 13.78 -7.06 -6.98
C VAL A 163 13.69 -6.25 -5.69
N LEU A 164 12.61 -6.43 -4.93
CA LEU A 164 12.37 -5.66 -3.73
C LEU A 164 13.49 -5.90 -2.69
N ASP A 165 13.96 -7.14 -2.49
CA ASP A 165 14.91 -7.49 -1.43
C ASP A 165 16.38 -7.21 -1.78
N LYS A 166 16.77 -7.41 -3.04
CA LYS A 166 18.18 -7.42 -3.47
C LYS A 166 18.55 -6.30 -4.44
N ILE A 167 17.59 -5.74 -5.18
CA ILE A 167 17.88 -4.75 -6.22
C ILE A 167 17.47 -3.35 -5.77
N LEU A 168 16.31 -3.24 -5.12
CA LEU A 168 15.76 -1.96 -4.72
C LEU A 168 16.53 -1.36 -3.53
N PRO A 169 17.05 -0.12 -3.64
CA PRO A 169 17.65 0.53 -2.49
C PRO A 169 16.61 0.80 -1.40
N ARG A 170 17.05 0.67 -0.14
CA ARG A 170 16.16 0.80 1.03
C ARG A 170 16.00 2.22 1.50
N LYS A 171 17.02 3.07 1.30
CA LYS A 171 16.97 4.47 1.72
C LYS A 171 16.24 5.31 0.67
N PRO A 172 15.33 6.23 1.06
CA PRO A 172 14.56 7.03 0.11
C PRO A 172 15.40 7.75 -0.96
N ARG A 173 16.51 8.40 -0.57
CA ARG A 173 17.38 9.12 -1.51
C ARG A 173 18.05 8.18 -2.52
N GLU A 174 18.49 7.01 -2.07
CA GLU A 174 19.08 6.00 -2.94
C GLU A 174 18.03 5.41 -3.88
N LEU A 175 16.79 5.24 -3.40
CA LEU A 175 15.65 4.80 -4.20
C LEU A 175 15.31 5.80 -5.31
N THR A 176 15.18 7.10 -4.99
CA THR A 176 14.94 8.13 -5.99
C THR A 176 16.05 8.15 -7.05
N ASN A 177 17.32 8.03 -6.65
CA ASN A 177 18.44 7.94 -7.58
C ASN A 177 18.34 6.70 -8.48
N PHE A 178 18.04 5.53 -7.90
CA PHE A 178 17.82 4.30 -8.66
C PHE A 178 16.70 4.46 -9.69
N ILE A 179 15.56 5.04 -9.29
CA ILE A 179 14.44 5.31 -10.18
C ILE A 179 14.88 6.22 -11.33
N ASN A 180 15.53 7.35 -11.06
CA ASN A 180 16.02 8.27 -12.09
C ASN A 180 16.96 7.57 -13.08
N THR A 181 17.92 6.78 -12.58
CA THR A 181 18.84 6.01 -13.42
C THR A 181 18.11 4.99 -14.28
N LYS A 182 17.15 4.24 -13.73
CA LYS A 182 16.42 3.21 -14.47
C LYS A 182 15.41 3.80 -15.46
N MET A 183 14.76 4.91 -15.12
CA MET A 183 13.91 5.67 -16.04
C MET A 183 14.70 6.11 -17.26
N SER A 184 15.86 6.75 -17.05
CA SER A 184 16.75 7.17 -18.13
C SER A 184 17.25 5.99 -18.96
N LYS A 185 17.74 4.93 -18.31
CA LYS A 185 18.29 3.75 -19.01
C LYS A 185 17.25 3.05 -19.89
N ASN A 186 16.01 2.95 -19.41
CA ASN A 186 14.92 2.30 -20.12
C ASN A 186 14.08 3.27 -20.97
N LYS A 187 14.51 4.54 -21.10
CA LYS A 187 13.82 5.59 -21.86
C LYS A 187 12.35 5.79 -21.45
N PHE A 188 12.04 5.73 -20.16
CA PHE A 188 10.67 5.94 -19.64
C PHE A 188 10.33 7.42 -19.34
N GLY A 189 11.18 8.34 -19.80
CA GLY A 189 11.04 9.78 -19.52
C GLY A 189 11.91 10.27 -18.37
N ASP A 190 11.66 11.50 -17.95
CA ASP A 190 12.42 12.20 -16.90
C ASP A 190 11.51 12.63 -15.74
N LEU A 191 11.84 12.22 -14.52
CA LEU A 191 11.11 12.58 -13.32
C LEU A 191 11.26 14.06 -12.93
N SER A 192 12.31 14.75 -13.36
CA SER A 192 12.50 16.17 -13.05
C SER A 192 11.37 17.05 -13.60
N ARG A 193 10.65 16.56 -14.62
CA ARG A 193 9.55 17.23 -15.31
C ARG A 193 8.16 16.72 -14.89
N VAL A 194 8.11 15.75 -13.98
CA VAL A 194 6.86 15.14 -13.53
C VAL A 194 6.20 16.00 -12.47
N ASP A 195 4.91 16.28 -12.62
CA ASP A 195 4.11 16.94 -11.58
C ASP A 195 4.13 16.09 -10.28
N PRO A 196 4.46 16.67 -9.11
CA PRO A 196 4.48 15.95 -7.84
C PRO A 196 3.18 15.22 -7.47
N ARG A 197 2.04 15.59 -8.07
CA ARG A 197 0.75 14.89 -7.90
C ARG A 197 0.71 13.55 -8.66
N MET A 198 1.49 13.44 -9.73
CA MET A 198 1.56 12.25 -10.59
C MET A 198 2.43 11.14 -10.03
N LEU A 199 3.44 11.47 -9.21
CA LEU A 199 4.22 10.49 -8.45
C LEU A 199 4.36 10.93 -6.99
N ARG A 200 3.54 10.33 -6.11
CA ARG A 200 3.64 10.62 -4.68
C ARG A 200 4.82 9.85 -4.08
N PRO A 201 5.45 10.37 -3.01
CA PRO A 201 6.61 9.70 -2.41
C PRO A 201 6.35 8.27 -1.91
N GLU A 202 5.14 7.99 -1.45
CA GLU A 202 4.70 6.65 -1.08
C GLU A 202 4.60 5.67 -2.28
N GLU A 203 4.59 6.15 -3.51
CA GLU A 203 4.48 5.33 -4.72
C GLU A 203 5.85 5.03 -5.36
N GLU A 204 6.93 5.66 -4.86
CA GLU A 204 8.31 5.48 -5.36
C GLU A 204 8.73 4.00 -5.33
N ARG A 205 8.34 3.24 -4.30
CA ARG A 205 8.67 1.81 -4.22
C ARG A 205 8.00 0.97 -5.30
N SER A 206 6.73 1.21 -5.57
CA SER A 206 5.99 0.53 -6.64
C SER A 206 6.60 0.84 -8.00
N LEU A 207 6.96 2.10 -8.25
CA LEU A 207 7.68 2.50 -9.47
C LEU A 207 9.06 1.85 -9.56
N GLY A 208 9.80 1.84 -8.44
CA GLY A 208 11.08 1.16 -8.36
C GLY A 208 10.96 -0.35 -8.66
N LEU A 209 9.91 -1.01 -8.16
CA LEU A 209 9.64 -2.41 -8.47
C LEU A 209 9.41 -2.63 -9.96
N PHE A 210 8.54 -1.83 -10.59
CA PHE A 210 8.31 -1.85 -12.04
C PHE A 210 9.63 -1.73 -12.81
N LEU A 211 10.46 -0.75 -12.46
CA LEU A 211 11.75 -0.49 -13.11
C LEU A 211 12.79 -1.58 -12.84
N GLY A 212 12.76 -2.22 -11.68
CA GLY A 212 13.64 -3.36 -11.38
C GLY A 212 13.23 -4.63 -12.13
N LEU A 213 11.92 -4.84 -12.30
CA LEU A 213 11.37 -5.96 -13.05
C LEU A 213 11.62 -5.86 -14.56
N SER A 214 11.84 -4.66 -15.10
CA SER A 214 12.17 -4.50 -16.53
C SER A 214 13.45 -5.24 -16.90
N GLU A 215 14.37 -5.42 -15.95
CA GLU A 215 15.61 -6.17 -16.13
C GLU A 215 15.54 -7.56 -15.49
N ALA A 216 15.09 -7.65 -14.24
CA ALA A 216 15.18 -8.87 -13.44
C ALA A 216 13.89 -9.71 -13.40
N GLY A 217 12.82 -9.27 -14.08
CA GLY A 217 11.54 -9.95 -14.11
C GLY A 217 11.53 -11.26 -14.87
N SER A 218 10.45 -12.03 -14.73
CA SER A 218 10.15 -13.16 -15.62
C SER A 218 9.86 -12.65 -17.04
N LYS A 219 9.77 -13.59 -18.00
CA LYS A 219 9.40 -13.27 -19.39
C LYS A 219 8.06 -12.52 -19.46
N LYS A 220 7.01 -13.06 -18.82
CA LYS A 220 5.67 -12.45 -18.80
C LYS A 220 5.63 -11.09 -18.11
N GLN A 221 6.42 -10.90 -17.04
CA GLN A 221 6.54 -9.60 -16.40
C GLN A 221 7.16 -8.55 -17.34
N ARG A 222 8.20 -8.93 -18.08
CA ARG A 222 8.82 -8.03 -19.08
C ARG A 222 7.87 -7.74 -20.24
N GLU A 223 7.11 -8.71 -20.71
CA GLU A 223 6.09 -8.51 -21.75
C GLU A 223 5.00 -7.52 -21.32
N LEU A 224 4.54 -7.59 -20.07
CA LEU A 224 3.62 -6.60 -19.52
C LEU A 224 4.27 -5.21 -19.41
N ILE A 225 5.53 -5.13 -18.99
CA ILE A 225 6.28 -3.86 -18.92
C ILE A 225 6.43 -3.24 -20.32
N ASP A 226 6.68 -4.04 -21.34
CA ASP A 226 6.80 -3.58 -22.72
C ASP A 226 5.44 -3.09 -23.25
N ALA A 227 4.33 -3.80 -22.96
CA ALA A 227 2.99 -3.31 -23.27
C ALA A 227 2.69 -1.96 -22.59
N ILE A 228 3.10 -1.79 -21.34
CA ILE A 228 2.97 -0.52 -20.62
C ILE A 228 3.85 0.56 -21.28
N ARG A 229 5.06 0.23 -21.75
CA ARG A 229 5.92 1.15 -22.49
C ARG A 229 5.24 1.65 -23.76
N GLU A 230 4.70 0.73 -24.57
CA GLU A 230 3.97 1.03 -25.80
C GLU A 230 2.80 1.98 -25.48
N TYR A 231 2.00 1.62 -24.48
CA TYR A 231 0.89 2.46 -24.01
C TYR A 231 1.34 3.85 -23.51
N SER A 232 2.54 3.97 -22.97
CA SER A 232 3.12 5.24 -22.49
C SER A 232 3.79 6.06 -23.60
N THR A 233 3.84 5.56 -24.83
CA THR A 233 4.53 6.20 -25.96
C THR A 233 3.56 7.05 -26.76
N ASP A 234 3.92 8.29 -27.05
CA ASP A 234 3.12 9.18 -27.88
C ASP A 234 3.33 8.93 -29.38
N ALA A 235 2.56 9.62 -30.21
CA ALA A 235 2.64 9.50 -31.67
C ALA A 235 4.02 9.90 -32.24
N ASN A 236 4.81 10.68 -31.50
CA ASN A 236 6.17 11.08 -31.88
C ASN A 236 7.23 10.04 -31.46
N GLY A 237 6.82 8.90 -30.90
CA GLY A 237 7.74 7.88 -30.38
C GLY A 237 8.40 8.25 -29.05
N THR A 238 7.93 9.29 -28.38
CA THR A 238 8.45 9.68 -27.06
C THR A 238 7.68 8.95 -25.98
N THR A 239 8.39 8.14 -25.19
CA THR A 239 7.83 7.42 -24.05
C THR A 239 7.92 8.26 -22.78
N GLN A 240 6.78 8.53 -22.15
CA GLN A 240 6.71 9.16 -20.83
C GLN A 240 5.80 8.32 -19.93
N LEU A 241 6.39 7.51 -19.05
CA LEU A 241 5.65 6.59 -18.17
C LEU A 241 4.77 7.32 -17.14
N ILE A 242 5.16 8.53 -16.76
CA ILE A 242 4.42 9.37 -15.83
C ILE A 242 4.20 10.71 -16.52
N ASP A 243 2.99 10.88 -17.07
CA ASP A 243 2.58 12.05 -17.86
C ASP A 243 1.18 12.50 -17.42
N SER A 244 0.96 13.80 -17.24
CA SER A 244 -0.38 14.34 -16.97
C SER A 244 -1.32 14.23 -18.17
N ARG A 245 -0.78 14.12 -19.39
CA ARG A 245 -1.56 13.95 -20.63
C ARG A 245 -2.00 12.51 -20.87
N ASN A 246 -1.34 11.55 -20.22
CA ASN A 246 -1.73 10.15 -20.20
C ASN A 246 -1.56 9.63 -18.77
N PRO A 247 -2.49 9.95 -17.86
CA PRO A 247 -2.28 9.82 -16.43
C PRO A 247 -2.44 8.38 -15.90
N HIS A 248 -2.09 7.38 -16.72
CA HIS A 248 -2.21 5.98 -16.32
C HIS A 248 -1.24 5.62 -15.20
N THR A 249 -1.60 4.60 -14.40
CA THR A 249 -0.79 4.09 -13.30
C THR A 249 -0.54 2.58 -13.42
N PHE A 250 -0.55 2.03 -14.63
CA PHE A 250 -0.33 0.59 -14.87
C PHE A 250 1.00 0.06 -14.31
N TRP A 251 2.02 0.91 -14.16
CA TRP A 251 3.26 0.54 -13.47
C TRP A 251 3.02 0.07 -12.02
N LYS A 252 1.88 0.39 -11.41
CA LYS A 252 1.50 -0.08 -10.08
C LYS A 252 0.94 -1.49 -10.05
N LEU A 253 0.58 -2.11 -11.19
CA LEU A 253 0.01 -3.47 -11.23
C LEU A 253 0.92 -4.48 -10.50
N PHE A 254 2.24 -4.32 -10.60
CA PHE A 254 3.22 -5.16 -9.91
C PHE A 254 3.26 -4.98 -8.38
N SER A 255 2.49 -4.05 -7.84
CA SER A 255 2.34 -3.89 -6.38
C SER A 255 1.41 -4.92 -5.76
N GLU A 256 0.75 -5.72 -6.61
CA GLU A 256 -0.06 -6.86 -6.24
C GLU A 256 0.62 -8.16 -6.65
N ASP A 257 0.29 -9.24 -5.96
CA ASP A 257 0.76 -10.57 -6.33
C ASP A 257 -0.06 -11.05 -7.53
N MET A 258 0.56 -11.06 -8.72
CA MET A 258 -0.05 -11.55 -9.95
C MET A 258 0.58 -12.87 -10.37
N ASP A 259 -0.28 -13.83 -10.70
CA ASP A 259 0.13 -15.03 -11.38
C ASP A 259 0.33 -14.78 -12.89
N ASP A 260 0.78 -15.83 -13.55
CA ASP A 260 1.15 -15.85 -14.95
C ASP A 260 -0.04 -15.58 -15.90
N ASP A 261 -1.23 -16.04 -15.56
CA ASP A 261 -2.44 -15.87 -16.37
C ASP A 261 -2.97 -14.43 -16.25
N VAL A 262 -2.90 -13.86 -15.03
CA VAL A 262 -3.24 -12.46 -14.78
C VAL A 262 -2.27 -11.52 -15.52
N LEU A 263 -0.96 -11.83 -15.53
CA LEU A 263 0.03 -11.06 -16.29
C LEU A 263 -0.26 -11.06 -17.79
N GLU A 264 -0.60 -12.21 -18.37
CA GLU A 264 -0.96 -12.32 -19.80
C GLU A 264 -2.25 -11.56 -20.12
N GLY A 265 -3.27 -11.71 -19.27
CA GLY A 265 -4.54 -11.00 -19.38
C GLY A 265 -4.33 -9.49 -19.44
N TRP A 266 -3.56 -8.93 -18.49
CA TRP A 266 -3.21 -7.52 -18.48
C TRP A 266 -2.41 -7.09 -19.70
N THR A 267 -1.43 -7.89 -20.11
CA THR A 267 -0.59 -7.61 -21.28
C THR A 267 -1.45 -7.47 -22.53
N LYS A 268 -2.39 -8.40 -22.72
CA LYS A 268 -3.27 -8.40 -23.90
C LYS A 268 -4.23 -7.19 -23.89
N ILE A 269 -4.81 -6.86 -22.73
CA ILE A 269 -5.72 -5.70 -22.60
C ILE A 269 -4.99 -4.39 -22.90
N ILE A 270 -3.79 -4.20 -22.36
CA ILE A 270 -3.02 -2.96 -22.55
C ILE A 270 -2.57 -2.83 -24.01
N LYS A 271 -2.17 -3.92 -24.66
CA LYS A 271 -1.83 -3.92 -26.09
C LYS A 271 -3.03 -3.59 -26.98
N GLU A 272 -4.19 -4.19 -26.71
CA GLU A 272 -5.44 -3.87 -27.42
C GLU A 272 -5.78 -2.39 -27.26
N ALA A 273 -5.76 -1.87 -26.04
CA ALA A 273 -6.02 -0.47 -25.75
C ALA A 273 -5.02 0.47 -26.46
N SER A 274 -3.74 0.11 -26.48
CA SER A 274 -2.70 0.90 -27.15
C SER A 274 -2.86 0.91 -28.67
N ALA A 275 -3.38 -0.17 -29.27
CA ALA A 275 -3.62 -0.27 -30.71
C ALA A 275 -4.91 0.43 -31.15
N GLU A 276 -5.94 0.43 -30.30
CA GLU A 276 -7.21 1.11 -30.54
C GLU A 276 -7.14 2.62 -30.25
N ALA A 277 -6.22 3.04 -29.37
CA ALA A 277 -5.93 4.45 -29.15
C ALA A 277 -5.42 5.11 -30.43
N SER A 278 -6.17 6.08 -30.94
CA SER A 278 -5.86 6.87 -32.13
C SER A 278 -5.82 8.35 -31.77
N GLU A 279 -5.44 9.24 -32.70
CA GLU A 279 -5.48 10.70 -32.47
C GLU A 279 -6.87 11.22 -32.03
N LYS A 280 -7.94 10.44 -32.29
CA LYS A 280 -9.33 10.81 -31.97
C LYS A 280 -9.90 10.12 -30.73
N THR A 281 -9.26 9.08 -30.22
CA THR A 281 -9.74 8.32 -29.05
C THR A 281 -8.71 8.44 -27.95
N ASP A 282 -9.10 9.05 -26.83
CA ASP A 282 -8.25 9.14 -25.67
C ASP A 282 -7.87 7.74 -25.18
N LYS A 283 -6.61 7.58 -24.74
CA LYS A 283 -6.07 6.29 -24.31
C LYS A 283 -6.89 5.66 -23.18
N GLN A 284 -7.39 6.48 -22.25
CA GLN A 284 -8.24 6.01 -21.16
C GLN A 284 -9.54 5.39 -21.69
N ASP A 285 -10.19 6.04 -22.64
CA ASP A 285 -11.42 5.53 -23.25
C ASP A 285 -11.17 4.26 -24.04
N ALA A 286 -10.06 4.18 -24.78
CA ALA A 286 -9.65 2.95 -25.48
C ALA A 286 -9.42 1.79 -24.51
N PHE A 287 -8.80 2.03 -23.35
CA PHE A 287 -8.61 1.01 -22.32
C PHE A 287 -9.93 0.50 -21.74
N TYR A 288 -10.85 1.39 -21.37
CA TYR A 288 -12.16 0.97 -20.86
C TYR A 288 -13.02 0.31 -21.95
N ALA A 289 -12.88 0.68 -23.21
CA ALA A 289 -13.53 0.02 -24.34
C ALA A 289 -13.01 -1.43 -24.52
N ALA A 290 -11.69 -1.64 -24.45
CA ALA A 290 -11.09 -2.97 -24.50
C ALA A 290 -11.58 -3.87 -23.36
N LEU A 291 -11.69 -3.33 -22.14
CA LEU A 291 -12.29 -4.05 -21.01
C LEU A 291 -13.78 -4.35 -21.24
N LYS A 292 -14.56 -3.39 -21.72
CA LYS A 292 -16.00 -3.59 -22.01
C LYS A 292 -16.23 -4.68 -23.05
N LYS A 293 -15.42 -4.70 -24.12
CA LYS A 293 -15.48 -5.73 -25.16
C LYS A 293 -15.27 -7.14 -24.60
N ARG A 294 -14.44 -7.28 -23.56
CA ARG A 294 -14.18 -8.56 -22.89
C ARG A 294 -15.24 -8.92 -21.86
N ALA A 295 -15.82 -7.92 -21.19
CA ALA A 295 -16.96 -8.12 -20.30
C ALA A 295 -18.20 -8.60 -21.09
N GLY A 296 -18.35 -8.18 -22.35
CA GLY A 296 -19.50 -8.53 -23.18
C GLY A 296 -20.80 -8.07 -22.52
N ASP A 297 -21.81 -8.92 -22.53
CA ASP A 297 -23.12 -8.65 -21.91
C ASP A 297 -23.21 -9.10 -20.45
N ASP A 298 -22.10 -9.51 -19.82
CA ASP A 298 -22.10 -9.93 -18.41
C ASP A 298 -22.42 -8.74 -17.49
N PRO A 299 -23.57 -8.72 -16.79
CA PRO A 299 -23.97 -7.58 -15.98
C PRO A 299 -23.04 -7.31 -14.81
N TYR A 300 -22.47 -8.36 -14.21
CA TYR A 300 -21.56 -8.24 -13.07
C TYR A 300 -20.22 -7.65 -13.52
N MET A 301 -19.65 -8.12 -14.63
CA MET A 301 -18.40 -7.58 -15.16
C MET A 301 -18.54 -6.11 -15.61
N ASN A 302 -19.69 -5.75 -16.18
CA ASN A 302 -19.98 -4.36 -16.53
C ASN A 302 -20.14 -3.48 -15.26
N GLU A 303 -20.76 -3.98 -14.19
CA GLU A 303 -20.80 -3.26 -12.90
C GLU A 303 -19.39 -3.07 -12.31
N GLN A 304 -18.53 -4.10 -12.37
CA GLN A 304 -17.14 -3.99 -11.94
C GLN A 304 -16.37 -2.98 -12.79
N LEU A 305 -16.61 -2.92 -14.10
CA LEU A 305 -15.98 -1.95 -14.99
C LEU A 305 -16.33 -0.51 -14.61
N GLU A 306 -17.62 -0.24 -14.38
CA GLU A 306 -18.09 1.08 -13.95
C GLU A 306 -17.51 1.45 -12.57
N PHE A 307 -17.39 0.48 -11.67
CA PHE A 307 -16.69 0.68 -10.40
C PHE A 307 -15.22 1.06 -10.60
N LEU A 308 -14.48 0.33 -11.43
CA LEU A 308 -13.06 0.60 -11.75
C LEU A 308 -12.88 1.98 -12.38
N LYS A 309 -13.81 2.40 -13.25
CA LYS A 309 -13.83 3.73 -13.87
C LYS A 309 -14.08 4.82 -12.84
N LYS A 310 -15.11 4.67 -12.00
CA LYS A 310 -15.46 5.64 -10.94
C LYS A 310 -14.36 5.80 -9.89
N LYS A 311 -13.60 4.74 -9.63
CA LYS A 311 -12.52 4.74 -8.62
C LYS A 311 -11.18 5.22 -9.14
N ASN A 312 -11.04 5.49 -10.45
CA ASN A 312 -9.77 5.87 -11.07
C ASN A 312 -8.65 4.88 -10.68
N CYS A 313 -8.93 3.58 -10.73
CA CYS A 313 -7.97 2.55 -10.29
C CYS A 313 -6.67 2.57 -11.12
N PHE A 314 -6.79 2.92 -12.40
CA PHE A 314 -5.71 2.86 -13.37
C PHE A 314 -5.27 4.21 -13.93
N PHE A 315 -5.96 5.30 -13.56
CA PHE A 315 -5.73 6.65 -14.09
C PHE A 315 -5.76 7.66 -12.93
N LYS A 316 -5.18 8.84 -13.10
CA LYS A 316 -5.15 9.92 -12.09
C LYS A 316 -5.88 11.17 -12.56
#